data_AF-A0A6B3NC93-F1
#
_entry.id   AF-A0A6B3NC93-F1
#
_cell.length_a   1.000
_cell.length_b   1.000
_cell.length_c   1.000
_cell.angle_alpha   90.00
_cell.angle_beta   90.00
_cell.angle_gamma   90.00
#
_symmetry.space_group_name_H-M   'P 1'
#
loop_
_entity.id
_entity.type
_entity.pdbx_description
1 polymer ?
#
loop_
_entity_poly.entity_id
_entity_poly.type
_entity_poly.pdbx_seq_one_letter_code
_entity_poly.pdbx_strand_id
1 'polypeptide(L)'
;MSTHEDARLAYELAIGKRVSDAHWWRTRKLLTNHRLEITATNAQFLVALRKQIPKSAIGVSGLLDAYHRAESLTAKMGGTMTGAEVSNILLQFGITAHRTTISRWFKKAAGGYQKKRDYTPEEIKGILISAFLYKASQTGKLPQVS
;
A
#
# COMPACT_ATOMS: atom_id res chain seq x y z
N MET A 1 2.64 5.60 27.57
CA MET A 1 3.69 5.06 26.68
C MET A 1 3.25 3.68 26.26
N SER A 2 2.90 3.43 24.99
CA SER A 2 2.61 2.07 24.53
C SER A 2 3.94 1.31 24.46
N THR A 3 4.05 0.23 25.21
CA THR A 3 5.29 -0.53 25.32
C THR A 3 5.49 -1.39 24.07
N HIS A 4 6.73 -1.81 23.79
CA HIS A 4 7.01 -2.74 22.69
C HIS A 4 6.27 -4.07 22.83
N GLU A 5 5.87 -4.44 24.05
CA GLU A 5 5.07 -5.62 24.35
C GLU A 5 3.62 -5.46 23.88
N ASP A 6 3.03 -4.29 24.08
CA ASP A 6 1.69 -3.96 23.59
C ASP A 6 1.62 -4.03 22.06
N ALA A 7 2.65 -3.54 21.37
CA ALA A 7 2.74 -3.60 19.92
C ALA A 7 2.84 -5.03 19.39
N ARG A 8 3.56 -5.92 20.10
CA ARG A 8 3.65 -7.35 19.75
C ARG A 8 2.31 -8.04 19.92
N LEU A 9 1.65 -7.81 21.06
CA LEU A 9 0.35 -8.40 21.34
C LEU A 9 -0.68 -7.99 20.29
N ALA A 10 -0.73 -6.69 19.95
CA ALA A 10 -1.61 -6.18 18.91
C ALA A 10 -1.34 -6.82 17.54
N TYR A 11 -0.07 -7.04 17.19
CA TYR A 11 0.32 -7.76 15.98
C TYR A 11 -0.18 -9.21 15.97
N GLU A 12 0.06 -9.96 17.06
CA GLU A 12 -0.31 -11.37 17.21
C GLU A 12 -1.83 -11.57 17.16
N LEU A 13 -2.59 -10.68 17.80
CA LEU A 13 -4.05 -10.67 17.75
C LEU A 13 -4.55 -10.41 16.33
N ALA A 14 -3.99 -9.42 15.63
CA ALA A 14 -4.42 -9.09 14.27
C ALA A 14 -4.13 -10.20 13.25
N ILE A 15 -3.01 -10.92 13.41
CA ILE A 15 -2.64 -12.05 12.52
C ILE A 15 -3.31 -13.37 12.94
N GLY A 16 -3.88 -13.43 14.16
CA GLY A 16 -4.59 -14.58 14.70
C GLY A 16 -3.67 -15.72 15.17
N LYS A 17 -2.39 -15.45 15.43
CA LYS A 17 -1.43 -16.43 15.94
C LYS A 17 -0.24 -15.78 16.65
N ARG A 18 0.35 -16.52 17.59
CA ARG A 18 1.62 -16.17 18.23
C ARG A 18 2.76 -16.13 17.20
N VAL A 19 3.75 -15.28 17.44
CA VAL A 19 4.94 -15.21 16.60
C VAL A 19 6.21 -15.43 17.41
N SER A 20 7.23 -16.01 16.78
CA SER A 20 8.55 -16.17 17.41
C SER A 20 9.26 -14.83 17.56
N ASP A 21 10.24 -14.77 18.45
CA ASP A 21 11.04 -13.55 18.67
C ASP A 21 11.78 -13.12 17.41
N ALA A 22 12.29 -14.08 16.63
CA ALA A 22 12.92 -13.80 15.34
C ALA A 22 11.93 -13.15 14.35
N HIS A 23 10.68 -13.62 14.30
CA HIS A 23 9.64 -13.00 13.46
C HIS A 23 9.30 -11.59 13.95
N TRP A 24 9.18 -11.41 15.27
CA TRP A 24 8.90 -10.10 15.86
C TRP A 24 10.03 -9.11 15.61
N TRP A 25 11.29 -9.54 15.74
CA TRP A 25 12.46 -8.73 15.42
C TRP A 25 12.46 -8.29 13.94
N ARG A 26 12.20 -9.19 12.99
CA ARG A 26 12.08 -8.81 11.57
C ARG A 26 10.94 -7.83 11.32
N THR A 27 9.81 -8.01 12.01
CA THR A 27 8.65 -7.11 11.93
C THR A 27 8.98 -5.71 12.45
N ARG A 28 9.66 -5.61 13.60
CA ARG A 28 10.13 -4.32 14.13
C ARG A 28 11.12 -3.65 13.19
N LYS A 29 12.13 -4.40 12.72
CA LYS A 29 13.10 -3.90 11.74
C LYS A 29 12.41 -3.37 10.48
N LEU A 30 11.37 -4.05 10.02
CA LEU A 30 10.56 -3.58 8.89
C LEU A 30 9.87 -2.25 9.22
N LEU A 31 9.17 -2.13 10.34
CA LEU A 31 8.53 -0.86 10.74
C LEU A 31 9.55 0.29 10.83
N THR A 32 10.69 0.05 11.50
CA THR A 32 11.75 1.05 11.66
C THR A 32 12.37 1.47 10.32
N ASN A 33 12.64 0.51 9.42
CA ASN A 33 13.17 0.81 8.09
C ASN A 33 12.24 1.72 7.28
N HIS A 34 10.93 1.62 7.52
CA HIS A 34 9.90 2.43 6.88
C HIS A 34 9.51 3.66 7.72
N ARG A 35 10.32 4.05 8.71
CA ARG A 35 10.08 5.22 9.58
C ARG A 35 8.73 5.18 10.31
N LEU A 36 8.20 3.98 10.56
CA LEU A 36 7.01 3.78 11.38
C LEU A 36 7.42 3.47 12.82
N GLU A 37 6.84 4.22 13.76
CA GLU A 37 7.01 3.94 15.18
C GLU A 37 6.43 2.57 15.55
N ILE A 38 7.06 1.89 16.50
CA ILE A 38 6.63 0.56 16.94
C ILE A 38 5.47 0.73 17.93
N THR A 39 4.28 0.97 17.40
CA THR A 39 3.03 1.14 18.15
C THR A 39 2.03 0.04 17.81
N ALA A 40 1.04 -0.18 18.69
CA ALA A 40 -0.05 -1.12 18.43
C ALA A 40 -0.78 -0.82 17.10
N THR A 41 -1.04 0.46 16.81
CA THR A 41 -1.70 0.91 15.57
C THR A 41 -0.88 0.53 14.33
N ASN A 42 0.42 0.83 14.31
CA ASN A 42 1.28 0.53 13.16
C ASN A 42 1.49 -0.99 12.99
N ALA A 43 1.50 -1.74 14.09
CA ALA A 43 1.55 -3.19 14.05
C ALA A 43 0.28 -3.81 13.43
N GLN A 44 -0.91 -3.33 13.81
CA GLN A 44 -2.18 -3.75 13.21
C GLN A 44 -2.28 -3.35 11.73
N PHE A 45 -1.86 -2.13 11.41
CA PHE A 45 -1.76 -1.63 10.04
C PHE A 45 -0.90 -2.56 9.17
N LEU A 46 0.26 -2.99 9.67
CA LEU A 46 1.14 -3.93 8.95
C LEU A 46 0.47 -5.27 8.66
N VAL A 47 -0.37 -5.77 9.57
CA VAL A 47 -1.13 -7.01 9.35
C VAL A 47 -2.26 -6.80 8.34
N ALA A 48 -2.98 -5.68 8.42
CA ALA A 48 -4.00 -5.32 7.44
C ALA A 48 -3.39 -5.24 6.03
N LEU A 49 -2.20 -4.64 5.92
CA LEU A 49 -1.39 -4.62 4.71
C LEU A 49 -1.03 -6.03 4.23
N ARG A 50 -0.50 -6.91 5.10
CA ARG A 50 -0.18 -8.30 4.76
C ARG A 50 -1.37 -9.08 4.20
N LYS A 51 -2.58 -8.85 4.72
CA LYS A 51 -3.81 -9.49 4.24
C LYS A 51 -4.21 -9.05 2.83
N GLN A 52 -3.72 -7.91 2.35
CA GLN A 52 -3.99 -7.40 1.00
C GLN A 52 -3.01 -7.93 -0.07
N ILE A 53 -1.97 -8.69 0.31
CA ILE A 53 -0.92 -9.18 -0.61
C ILE A 53 -1.29 -10.59 -1.15
N PRO A 54 -1.35 -10.80 -2.48
CA PRO A 54 -1.25 -12.14 -3.05
C PRO A 54 0.19 -12.66 -2.86
N LYS A 55 0.33 -13.89 -2.36
CA LYS A 55 1.50 -14.48 -1.67
C LYS A 55 2.91 -14.32 -2.28
N SER A 56 3.17 -13.73 -3.44
CA SER A 56 4.41 -14.04 -4.17
C SER A 56 5.01 -13.00 -5.12
N ALA A 57 5.27 -11.74 -4.72
CA ALA A 57 6.23 -10.99 -5.55
C ALA A 57 7.13 -9.93 -4.91
N ILE A 58 6.67 -9.19 -3.89
CA ILE A 58 7.41 -8.01 -3.40
C ILE A 58 7.54 -7.98 -1.87
N GLY A 59 6.88 -8.94 -1.20
CA GLY A 59 6.80 -8.98 0.26
C GLY A 59 6.13 -7.75 0.86
N VAL A 60 6.20 -7.65 2.19
CA VAL A 60 5.55 -6.59 2.96
C VAL A 60 6.29 -5.25 2.83
N SER A 61 7.59 -5.28 2.58
CA SER A 61 8.39 -4.07 2.34
C SER A 61 7.94 -3.32 1.10
N GLY A 62 7.78 -4.02 -0.03
CA GLY A 62 7.32 -3.38 -1.27
C GLY A 62 5.91 -2.79 -1.15
N LEU A 63 5.07 -3.31 -0.26
CA LEU A 63 3.76 -2.72 0.01
C LEU A 63 3.86 -1.42 0.84
N LEU A 64 4.72 -1.39 1.86
CA LEU A 64 4.96 -0.18 2.65
C LEU A 64 5.58 0.92 1.79
N ASP A 65 6.56 0.57 0.95
CA ASP A 65 7.15 1.50 -0.02
C ASP A 65 6.09 2.03 -1.00
N ALA A 66 5.19 1.17 -1.50
CA ALA A 66 4.08 1.58 -2.36
C ALA A 66 3.11 2.52 -1.62
N TYR A 67 2.82 2.23 -0.35
CA TYR A 67 1.95 3.05 0.49
C TYR A 67 2.54 4.45 0.71
N HIS A 68 3.80 4.54 1.15
CA HIS A 68 4.47 5.83 1.37
C HIS A 68 4.60 6.63 0.08
N ARG A 69 4.84 5.96 -1.05
CA ARG A 69 4.89 6.62 -2.35
C ARG A 69 3.52 7.17 -2.75
N ALA A 70 2.47 6.38 -2.61
CA ALA A 70 1.10 6.81 -2.89
C ALA A 70 0.71 7.99 -1.97
N GLU A 71 0.99 7.89 -0.68
CA GLU A 71 0.75 8.94 0.31
C GLU A 71 1.48 10.25 -0.04
N SER A 72 2.76 10.16 -0.37
CA SER A 72 3.57 11.32 -0.76
C SER A 72 3.04 11.98 -2.04
N LEU A 73 2.56 11.19 -3.01
CA LEU A 73 1.95 11.69 -4.24
C LEU A 73 0.63 12.40 -3.96
N THR A 74 -0.26 11.76 -3.19
CA THR A 74 -1.55 12.35 -2.84
C THR A 74 -1.39 13.63 -2.02
N ALA A 75 -0.41 13.67 -1.10
CA ALA A 75 -0.12 14.85 -0.30
C ALA A 75 0.42 16.02 -1.15
N LYS A 76 1.26 15.74 -2.15
CA LYS A 76 1.78 16.75 -3.08
C LYS A 76 0.72 17.30 -4.03
N MET A 77 -0.25 16.47 -4.43
CA MET A 77 -1.30 16.85 -5.39
C MET A 77 -2.41 17.68 -4.73
N GLY A 78 -2.61 17.54 -3.42
CA GLY A 78 -3.34 18.53 -2.62
C GLY A 78 -4.85 18.64 -2.91
N GLY A 79 -5.50 17.59 -3.38
CA GLY A 79 -6.94 17.64 -3.68
C GLY A 79 -7.49 16.37 -4.33
N THR A 80 -8.69 16.51 -4.90
CA THR A 80 -9.31 15.47 -5.72
C THR A 80 -8.73 15.45 -7.13
N MET A 81 -8.79 14.30 -7.79
CA MET A 81 -8.34 14.16 -9.19
C MET A 81 -9.37 13.41 -10.01
N THR A 82 -9.51 13.78 -11.27
CA THR A 82 -10.35 13.05 -12.21
C THR A 82 -9.77 11.67 -12.54
N GLY A 83 -10.63 10.73 -12.93
CA GLY A 83 -10.18 9.41 -13.36
C GLY A 83 -9.17 9.45 -14.52
N ALA A 84 -9.29 10.44 -15.40
CA ALA A 84 -8.33 10.69 -16.47
C ALA A 84 -6.94 11.06 -15.94
N GLU A 85 -6.87 11.97 -14.96
CA GLU A 85 -5.61 12.40 -14.35
C GLU A 85 -4.95 11.26 -13.57
N VAL A 86 -5.73 10.49 -12.81
CA VAL A 86 -5.23 9.29 -12.12
C VAL A 86 -4.65 8.31 -13.13
N SER A 87 -5.34 8.07 -14.25
CA SER A 87 -4.85 7.18 -15.31
C SER A 87 -3.55 7.69 -15.95
N ASN A 88 -3.42 9.01 -16.15
CA ASN A 88 -2.19 9.61 -16.65
C ASN A 88 -1.02 9.45 -15.68
N ILE A 89 -1.25 9.56 -14.37
CA ILE A 89 -0.22 9.28 -13.36
C ILE A 89 0.26 7.83 -13.48
N LEU A 90 -0.66 6.87 -13.61
CA LEU A 90 -0.28 5.46 -13.79
C LEU A 90 0.64 5.27 -14.99
N LEU A 91 0.39 5.98 -16.10
CA LEU A 91 1.23 5.95 -17.29
C LEU A 91 2.62 6.56 -17.04
N GLN A 92 2.72 7.69 -16.31
CA GLN A 92 3.99 8.30 -15.92
C GLN A 92 4.87 7.36 -15.07
N PHE A 93 4.25 6.45 -14.33
CA PHE A 93 4.92 5.38 -13.57
C PHE A 93 5.21 4.12 -14.42
N GLY A 94 4.99 4.17 -15.74
CA GLY A 94 5.20 3.05 -16.65
C GLY A 94 4.27 1.86 -16.38
N ILE A 95 3.08 2.11 -15.82
CA ILE A 95 2.10 1.07 -15.50
C ILE A 95 1.19 0.84 -16.70
N THR A 96 1.59 -0.10 -17.55
CA THR A 96 0.87 -0.48 -18.77
C THR A 96 0.04 -1.74 -18.54
N ALA A 97 -1.03 -1.62 -17.75
CA ALA A 97 -1.96 -2.72 -17.49
C ALA A 97 -3.14 -2.71 -18.46
N HIS A 98 -3.72 -3.89 -18.74
CA HIS A 98 -4.94 -3.97 -19.53
C HIS A 98 -6.09 -3.18 -18.87
N ARG A 99 -7.00 -2.61 -19.67
CA ARG A 99 -8.10 -1.75 -19.19
C ARG A 99 -8.95 -2.43 -18.11
N THR A 100 -9.19 -3.73 -18.20
CA THR A 100 -9.94 -4.48 -17.18
C THR A 100 -9.23 -4.53 -15.84
N THR A 101 -7.89 -4.59 -15.83
CA THR A 101 -7.07 -4.55 -14.61
C THR A 101 -7.16 -3.17 -13.96
N ILE A 102 -7.02 -2.10 -14.75
CA ILE A 102 -7.17 -0.73 -14.26
C ILE A 102 -8.58 -0.54 -13.67
N SER A 103 -9.63 -0.94 -14.40
CA SER A 103 -11.01 -0.87 -13.92
C SER A 103 -11.24 -1.62 -12.60
N ARG A 104 -10.53 -2.74 -12.36
CA ARG A 104 -10.61 -3.46 -11.07
C ARG A 104 -10.02 -2.67 -9.91
N TRP A 105 -8.92 -1.93 -10.12
CA TRP A 105 -8.34 -1.07 -9.09
C TRP A 105 -9.30 0.05 -8.69
N PHE A 106 -9.87 0.73 -9.67
CA PHE A 106 -10.90 1.74 -9.45
C PHE A 106 -12.17 1.15 -8.79
N LYS A 107 -12.60 -0.05 -9.20
CA LYS A 107 -13.75 -0.72 -8.57
C LYS A 107 -13.51 -1.01 -7.10
N LYS A 108 -12.32 -1.51 -6.74
CA LYS A 108 -11.96 -1.86 -5.37
C LYS A 108 -11.85 -0.63 -4.45
N ALA A 109 -11.30 0.47 -4.98
CA ALA A 109 -11.03 1.67 -4.19
C ALA A 109 -12.22 2.67 -4.18
N ALA A 110 -12.98 2.74 -5.26
CA ALA A 110 -13.90 3.86 -5.50
C ALA A 110 -15.22 3.46 -6.19
N GLY A 111 -15.55 2.17 -6.25
CA GLY A 111 -16.80 1.67 -6.85
C GLY A 111 -16.82 1.62 -8.39
N GLY A 112 -15.80 2.15 -9.08
CA GLY A 112 -15.64 2.00 -10.52
C GLY A 112 -14.85 3.13 -11.18
N TYR A 113 -14.39 2.89 -12.41
CA TYR A 113 -13.72 3.91 -13.21
C TYR A 113 -14.72 4.81 -13.93
N GLN A 114 -14.59 6.12 -13.74
CA GLN A 114 -15.35 7.17 -14.38
C GLN A 114 -14.39 8.30 -14.76
N LYS A 115 -14.26 8.58 -16.07
CA LYS A 115 -13.23 9.48 -16.61
C LYS A 115 -13.26 10.89 -16.00
N LYS A 116 -14.46 11.44 -15.79
CA LYS A 116 -14.69 12.83 -15.35
C LYS A 116 -15.03 12.96 -13.86
N ARG A 117 -15.12 11.84 -13.13
CA ARG A 117 -15.43 11.87 -11.71
C ARG A 117 -14.18 12.25 -10.94
N ASP A 118 -14.34 13.14 -9.96
CA ASP A 118 -13.35 13.45 -8.96
C ASP A 118 -13.26 12.33 -7.91
N TYR A 119 -12.04 11.83 -7.73
CA TYR A 119 -11.68 10.81 -6.75
C TYR A 119 -11.03 11.47 -5.54
N THR A 120 -11.36 10.99 -4.34
CA THR A 120 -10.76 11.51 -3.10
C THR A 120 -9.31 11.04 -2.94
N PRO A 121 -8.49 11.72 -2.11
CA PRO A 121 -7.12 11.29 -1.81
C PRO A 121 -7.04 9.82 -1.36
N GLU A 122 -7.97 9.36 -0.52
CA GLU A 122 -8.05 7.98 -0.05
C GLU A 122 -8.34 6.98 -1.19
N GLU A 123 -9.26 7.34 -2.09
CA GLU A 123 -9.59 6.54 -3.27
C GLU A 123 -8.37 6.44 -4.21
N ILE A 124 -7.71 7.56 -4.46
CA ILE A 124 -6.50 7.64 -5.29
C ILE A 124 -5.38 6.80 -4.66
N LYS A 125 -5.16 6.91 -3.35
CA LYS A 125 -4.17 6.11 -2.62
C LYS A 125 -4.41 4.62 -2.80
N GLY A 126 -5.67 4.16 -2.69
CA GLY A 126 -6.04 2.76 -2.92
C GLY A 126 -5.76 2.28 -4.35
N ILE A 127 -6.00 3.13 -5.35
CA ILE A 127 -5.72 2.86 -6.77
C ILE A 127 -4.21 2.74 -7.00
N LEU A 128 -3.43 3.73 -6.53
CA LEU A 128 -1.98 3.77 -6.70
C LEU A 128 -1.29 2.59 -6.03
N ILE A 129 -1.69 2.22 -4.80
CA ILE A 129 -1.17 1.03 -4.11
C ILE A 129 -1.40 -0.22 -4.96
N SER A 130 -2.62 -0.43 -5.44
CA SER A 130 -2.96 -1.60 -6.26
C SER A 130 -2.13 -1.66 -7.55
N ALA A 131 -1.92 -0.51 -8.18
CA ALA A 131 -1.16 -0.39 -9.42
C ALA A 131 0.35 -0.60 -9.20
N PHE A 132 0.93 -0.02 -8.14
CA PHE A 132 2.34 -0.18 -7.78
C PHE A 132 2.67 -1.63 -7.43
N LEU A 133 1.78 -2.30 -6.68
CA LEU A 133 1.91 -3.72 -6.38
C LEU A 133 1.85 -4.57 -7.65
N TYR A 134 0.95 -4.26 -8.59
CA TYR A 134 0.89 -4.98 -9.85
C TYR A 134 2.18 -4.83 -10.67
N LYS A 135 2.72 -3.61 -10.79
CA LYS A 135 3.96 -3.38 -11.52
C LYS A 135 5.15 -4.08 -10.84
N ALA A 136 5.22 -3.99 -9.52
CA ALA A 136 6.26 -4.66 -8.77
C ALA A 136 6.12 -6.17 -8.78
N SER A 137 4.91 -6.71 -8.94
CA SER A 137 4.74 -8.15 -9.12
C SER A 137 5.28 -8.67 -10.45
N GLN A 138 5.40 -7.80 -11.45
CA GLN A 138 5.94 -8.14 -12.76
C GLN A 138 7.46 -7.93 -12.84
N THR A 139 7.98 -6.95 -12.12
CA THR A 139 9.37 -6.48 -12.28
C THR A 139 10.26 -6.74 -11.06
N GLY A 140 9.68 -7.20 -9.94
CA GLY A 140 10.36 -7.33 -8.65
C GLY A 140 10.77 -6.02 -8.01
N LYS A 141 10.39 -4.86 -8.59
CA LYS A 141 10.76 -3.51 -8.14
C LYS A 141 9.57 -2.58 -8.23
N LEU A 142 9.50 -1.59 -7.33
CA LEU A 142 8.45 -0.58 -7.43
C LEU A 142 8.68 0.38 -8.60
N PRO A 143 7.60 0.80 -9.28
CA PRO A 143 7.70 1.75 -10.37
C PRO A 143 8.34 3.06 -9.90
N GLN A 144 9.27 3.57 -10.70
CA GLN A 144 9.82 4.93 -10.59
C GLN A 144 9.11 5.83 -11.61
N VAL A 145 9.11 7.15 -11.36
CA VAL A 145 8.66 8.11 -12.39
C VAL A 145 9.59 7.93 -13.59
N SER A 146 9.00 7.74 -14.77
CA SER A 146 9.73 7.62 -16.04
C SER A 146 10.16 8.99 -16.55
#